data_AF-A0A2S4LE62-F1
#
_entry.id   AF-A0A2S4LE62-F1
#
_cell.length_a   1.000
_cell.length_b   1.000
_cell.length_c   1.000
_cell.angle_alpha   90.00
_cell.angle_beta   90.00
_cell.angle_gamma   90.00
#
_symmetry.space_group_name_H-M   'P 1'
#
loop_
_entity.id
_entity.type
_entity.pdbx_description
1 polymer ?
#
loop_
_entity_poly.entity_id
_entity_poly.type
_entity_poly.pdbx_seq_one_letter_code
_entity_poly.pdbx_strand_id
1 'polypeptide(L)'
;MRSLKVRFALLLGATALLVVLAALGVQASISAAERTIDRTLAAQGRLELLVELSGRMTQYGLAALEAVSNPDAQPEGLAVARTNVDRALVAVDEALGRSIASSDDPLDRTQYAARTRPLAQLRAARAVLDRQVTQVLRQSEDESRKAAIRGALNGFGAMTGQPLSFLIEVERRSMIAGSDAARALSSTLRVASLAAVAGALAIVLLLYRAVTRPVLARI
;
A
#
# COMPACT_ATOMS: atom_id res chain seq x y z
N MET A 1 48.73 34.11 -21.38
CA MET A 1 47.88 34.14 -20.16
C MET A 1 46.38 33.95 -20.42
N ARG A 2 45.77 34.57 -21.44
CA ARG A 2 44.30 34.51 -21.69
C ARG A 2 43.76 33.10 -22.00
N SER A 3 44.52 32.24 -22.70
CA SER A 3 44.12 30.84 -22.97
C SER A 3 44.22 29.91 -21.76
N LEU A 4 45.12 30.19 -20.81
CA LEU A 4 45.27 29.38 -19.59
C LEU A 4 44.10 29.61 -18.62
N LYS A 5 43.67 30.86 -18.46
CA LYS A 5 42.49 31.23 -17.65
C LYS A 5 41.20 30.61 -18.18
N VAL A 6 41.01 30.60 -19.51
CA VAL A 6 39.85 29.96 -20.15
C VAL A 6 39.86 28.45 -19.93
N ARG A 7 41.01 27.78 -20.07
CA ARG A 7 41.15 26.33 -19.83
C ARG A 7 40.88 25.95 -18.37
N PHE A 8 41.38 26.74 -17.42
CA PHE A 8 41.11 26.53 -16.00
C PHE A 8 39.64 26.75 -15.65
N ALA A 9 39.02 27.81 -16.17
CA ALA A 9 37.59 28.07 -15.98
C ALA A 9 36.73 26.93 -16.58
N LEU A 10 37.15 26.36 -17.72
CA LEU A 10 36.45 25.26 -18.37
C LEU A 10 36.58 23.94 -17.57
N LEU A 11 37.76 23.66 -17.01
CA LEU A 11 37.95 22.53 -16.09
C LEU A 11 37.08 22.70 -14.83
N LEU A 12 37.16 23.86 -14.18
CA LEU A 12 36.42 24.13 -12.95
C LEU A 12 34.91 24.08 -13.18
N GLY A 13 34.43 24.68 -14.28
CA GLY A 13 33.03 24.68 -14.68
C GLY A 13 32.52 23.28 -15.03
N ALA A 14 33.30 22.48 -15.74
CA ALA A 14 32.93 21.09 -16.07
C ALA A 14 32.86 20.22 -14.81
N THR A 15 33.81 20.37 -13.87
CA THR A 15 33.76 19.66 -12.59
C THR A 15 32.55 20.07 -11.77
N ALA A 16 32.27 21.37 -11.66
CA ALA A 16 31.09 21.87 -10.95
C ALA A 16 29.79 21.34 -11.56
N LEU A 17 29.67 21.33 -12.90
CA LEU A 17 28.51 20.79 -13.60
C LEU A 17 28.34 19.29 -13.35
N LEU A 18 29.41 18.51 -13.37
CA LEU A 18 29.38 17.08 -13.06
C LEU A 18 28.88 16.81 -11.63
N VAL A 19 29.32 17.61 -10.66
CA VAL A 19 28.85 17.50 -9.26
C VAL A 19 27.35 17.81 -9.16
N VAL A 20 26.88 18.87 -9.82
CA VAL A 20 25.45 19.23 -9.83
C VAL A 20 24.60 18.13 -10.48
N LEU A 21 25.03 17.59 -11.63
CA LEU A 21 24.33 16.50 -12.30
C LEU A 21 24.32 15.21 -11.45
N ALA A 22 25.42 14.90 -10.76
CA ALA A 22 25.47 13.78 -9.84
C ALA A 22 24.50 13.97 -8.66
N ALA A 23 24.46 15.17 -8.06
CA ALA A 23 23.53 15.48 -6.98
C ALA A 23 22.06 15.36 -7.43
N LEU A 24 21.72 15.90 -8.61
CA LEU A 24 20.37 15.77 -9.18
C LEU A 24 20.01 14.32 -9.49
N GLY A 25 20.95 13.53 -10.02
CA GLY A 25 20.75 12.10 -10.28
C GLY A 25 20.48 11.31 -9.01
N VAL A 26 21.24 11.58 -7.93
CA VAL A 26 21.03 10.99 -6.61
C VAL A 26 19.66 11.38 -6.06
N GLN A 27 19.31 12.66 -6.09
CA GLN A 27 18.02 13.14 -5.61
C GLN A 27 16.85 12.48 -6.35
N ALA A 28 16.90 12.43 -7.68
CA ALA A 28 15.87 11.80 -8.49
C ALA A 28 15.75 10.30 -8.20
N SER A 29 16.88 9.62 -7.99
CA SER A 29 16.92 8.19 -7.65
C SER A 29 16.31 7.91 -6.28
N ILE A 30 16.64 8.72 -5.27
CA ILE A 30 16.08 8.62 -3.93
C ILE A 30 14.57 8.86 -3.98
N SER A 31 14.13 9.95 -4.59
CA SER A 31 12.69 10.25 -4.69
C SER A 31 11.89 9.19 -5.47
N ALA A 32 12.50 8.51 -6.45
CA ALA A 32 11.86 7.41 -7.15
C ALA A 32 11.76 6.15 -6.27
N ALA A 33 12.81 5.86 -5.49
CA ALA A 33 12.83 4.75 -4.55
C ALA A 33 11.80 4.95 -3.43
N GLU A 34 11.77 6.15 -2.81
CA GLU A 34 10.81 6.53 -1.77
C GLU A 34 9.36 6.31 -2.23
N ARG A 35 8.99 6.84 -3.40
CA ARG A 35 7.64 6.65 -3.97
C ARG A 35 7.26 5.18 -4.14
N THR A 36 8.23 4.34 -4.49
CA THR A 36 7.97 2.91 -4.70
C THR A 36 7.83 2.16 -3.37
N ILE A 37 8.64 2.53 -2.38
CA ILE A 37 8.57 2.02 -1.01
C ILE A 37 7.23 2.41 -0.38
N ASP A 38 6.86 3.68 -0.43
CA ASP A 38 5.62 4.20 0.15
C ASP A 38 4.38 3.49 -0.40
N ARG A 39 4.34 3.27 -1.73
CA ARG A 39 3.25 2.51 -2.37
C ARG A 39 3.17 1.07 -1.87
N THR A 40 4.32 0.42 -1.70
CA THR A 40 4.40 -0.97 -1.25
C THR A 40 3.98 -1.09 0.22
N LEU A 41 4.46 -0.19 1.09
CA LEU A 41 4.08 -0.13 2.49
C LEU A 41 2.60 0.19 2.67
N ALA A 42 2.05 1.09 1.85
CA ALA A 42 0.63 1.40 1.88
C ALA A 42 -0.23 0.18 1.50
N ALA A 43 0.19 -0.61 0.50
CA ALA A 43 -0.49 -1.86 0.13
C ALA A 43 -0.41 -2.91 1.24
N GLN A 44 0.77 -3.06 1.86
CA GLN A 44 0.95 -3.97 2.99
C GLN A 44 0.06 -3.58 4.18
N GLY A 45 0.05 -2.29 4.56
CA GLY A 45 -0.79 -1.81 5.66
C GLY A 45 -2.29 -2.02 5.41
N ARG A 46 -2.76 -1.85 4.16
CA ARG A 46 -4.15 -2.18 3.81
C ARG A 46 -4.45 -3.68 3.91
N LEU A 47 -3.50 -4.53 3.51
CA LEU A 47 -3.64 -5.97 3.65
C LEU A 47 -3.72 -6.39 5.12
N GLU A 48 -2.91 -5.80 5.99
CA GLU A 48 -2.96 -6.02 7.44
C GLU A 48 -4.32 -5.62 8.02
N LEU A 49 -4.86 -4.46 7.62
CA LEU A 49 -6.20 -4.02 8.02
C LEU A 49 -7.31 -4.97 7.54
N LEU A 50 -7.20 -5.53 6.33
CA LEU A 50 -8.16 -6.51 5.81
C LEU A 50 -8.08 -7.84 6.56
N VAL A 51 -6.88 -8.28 6.93
CA VAL A 51 -6.67 -9.47 7.76
C VAL A 51 -7.23 -9.24 9.16
N GLU A 52 -6.99 -8.07 9.76
CA GLU A 52 -7.61 -7.69 11.04
C GLU A 52 -9.14 -7.70 10.92
N LEU A 53 -9.70 -7.05 9.90
CA LEU A 53 -11.14 -7.01 9.66
C LEU A 53 -11.73 -8.42 9.57
N SER A 54 -11.11 -9.34 8.84
CA SER A 54 -11.52 -10.75 8.77
C SER A 54 -11.57 -11.41 10.15
N GLY A 55 -10.52 -11.19 10.96
CA GLY A 55 -10.48 -11.64 12.35
C GLY A 55 -11.61 -11.06 13.20
N ARG A 56 -11.86 -9.74 13.09
CA ARG A 56 -12.95 -9.07 13.82
C ARG A 56 -14.33 -9.58 13.38
N MET A 57 -14.55 -9.81 12.09
CA MET A 57 -15.82 -10.36 11.58
C MET A 57 -16.08 -11.76 12.14
N THR A 58 -15.04 -12.59 12.25
CA THR A 58 -15.13 -13.92 12.86
C THR A 58 -15.45 -13.83 14.35
N GLN A 59 -14.74 -12.95 15.08
CA GLN A 59 -15.01 -12.68 16.50
C GLN A 59 -16.45 -12.22 16.73
N TYR A 60 -16.98 -11.36 15.85
CA TYR A 60 -18.37 -10.92 15.92
C TYR A 60 -19.36 -12.06 15.69
N GLY A 61 -19.10 -12.95 14.72
CA GLY A 61 -19.91 -14.15 14.51
C GLY A 61 -19.92 -15.09 15.73
N LEU A 62 -18.77 -15.28 16.38
CA LEU A 62 -18.66 -16.07 17.61
C LEU A 62 -19.39 -15.41 18.79
N ALA A 63 -19.23 -14.11 18.97
CA ALA A 63 -19.94 -13.35 20.01
C ALA A 63 -21.46 -13.37 19.79
N ALA A 64 -21.91 -13.35 18.54
CA ALA A 64 -23.33 -13.51 18.19
C ALA A 64 -23.85 -14.91 18.55
N LEU A 65 -23.06 -15.96 18.30
CA LEU A 65 -23.41 -17.33 18.71
C LEU A 65 -23.51 -17.46 20.23
N GLU A 66 -22.54 -16.89 20.94
CA GLU A 66 -22.47 -16.93 22.41
C GLU A 66 -23.65 -16.19 23.04
N ALA A 67 -23.93 -14.97 22.58
CA ALA A 67 -25.06 -14.17 23.06
C ALA A 67 -26.41 -14.88 22.86
N VAL A 68 -26.58 -15.63 21.77
CA VAL A 68 -27.79 -16.42 21.52
C VAL A 68 -27.82 -17.69 22.36
N SER A 69 -26.68 -18.32 22.61
CA SER A 69 -26.58 -19.57 23.36
C SER A 69 -26.70 -19.38 24.87
N ASN A 70 -26.34 -18.21 25.37
CA ASN A 70 -26.41 -17.82 26.78
C ASN A 70 -27.12 -16.46 26.93
N PRO A 71 -28.45 -16.41 26.80
CA PRO A 71 -29.22 -15.17 26.85
C PRO A 71 -29.17 -14.46 28.22
N ASP A 72 -28.87 -15.20 29.29
CA ASP A 72 -28.72 -14.67 30.66
C ASP A 72 -27.32 -14.09 30.92
N ALA A 73 -26.36 -14.32 30.01
CA ALA A 73 -25.02 -13.72 30.11
C ALA A 73 -25.06 -12.25 29.65
N GLN A 74 -24.19 -11.42 30.24
CA GLN A 74 -24.16 -9.99 29.94
C GLN A 74 -23.94 -9.73 28.44
N PRO A 75 -24.77 -8.90 27.79
CA PRO A 75 -24.70 -8.64 26.34
C PRO A 75 -23.48 -7.80 25.91
N GLU A 76 -22.59 -7.45 26.84
CA GLU A 76 -21.42 -6.60 26.59
C GLU A 76 -20.47 -7.18 25.54
N GLY A 77 -20.26 -8.50 25.53
CA GLY A 77 -19.37 -9.16 24.57
C GLY A 77 -19.78 -8.95 23.11
N LEU A 78 -21.09 -9.05 22.83
CA LEU A 78 -21.65 -8.80 21.50
C LEU A 78 -21.52 -7.33 21.09
N ALA A 79 -21.83 -6.40 22.01
CA ALA A 79 -21.72 -4.97 21.76
C ALA A 79 -20.26 -4.56 21.46
N VAL A 80 -19.30 -5.07 22.23
CA VAL A 80 -17.86 -4.82 22.02
C VAL A 80 -17.40 -5.37 20.67
N ALA A 81 -17.76 -6.62 20.35
CA ALA A 81 -17.40 -7.23 19.08
C ALA A 81 -17.98 -6.46 17.88
N ARG A 82 -19.23 -6.00 18.01
CA ARG A 82 -19.91 -5.13 17.05
C ARG A 82 -19.13 -3.82 16.84
N THR A 83 -18.78 -3.10 17.90
CA THR A 83 -18.00 -1.86 17.81
C THR A 83 -16.63 -2.09 17.18
N ASN A 84 -15.96 -3.21 17.48
CA ASN A 84 -14.66 -3.52 16.92
C ASN A 84 -14.72 -3.79 15.40
N VAL A 85 -15.75 -4.48 14.92
CA VAL A 85 -15.97 -4.65 13.46
C VAL A 85 -16.24 -3.32 12.78
N ASP A 86 -17.05 -2.44 13.38
CA ASP A 86 -17.30 -1.11 12.80
C ASP A 86 -16.01 -0.30 12.69
N ARG A 87 -15.21 -0.29 13.77
CA ARG A 87 -13.92 0.40 13.79
C ARG A 87 -12.98 -0.13 12.70
N ALA A 88 -12.92 -1.45 12.53
CA ALA A 88 -12.10 -2.06 11.48
C ALA A 88 -12.60 -1.72 10.07
N LEU A 89 -13.93 -1.71 9.84
CA LEU A 89 -14.53 -1.31 8.57
C LEU A 89 -14.24 0.15 8.23
N VAL A 90 -14.29 1.04 9.22
CA VAL A 90 -13.92 2.46 9.07
C VAL A 90 -12.43 2.61 8.79
N ALA A 91 -11.56 1.91 9.51
CA ALA A 91 -10.12 1.98 9.30
C ALA A 91 -9.71 1.53 7.87
N VAL A 92 -10.33 0.46 7.35
CA VAL A 92 -10.12 0.02 5.96
C VAL A 92 -10.59 1.09 4.96
N ASP A 93 -11.75 1.69 5.20
CA ASP A 93 -12.31 2.75 4.35
C ASP A 93 -11.43 4.00 4.31
N GLU A 94 -10.97 4.46 5.47
CA GLU A 94 -10.07 5.61 5.59
C GLU A 94 -8.71 5.33 4.94
N ALA A 95 -8.18 4.11 5.09
CA ALA A 95 -6.93 3.73 4.42
C ALA A 95 -7.09 3.70 2.90
N LEU A 96 -8.23 3.26 2.38
CA LEU A 96 -8.56 3.33 0.96
C LEU A 96 -8.76 4.77 0.50
N GLY A 97 -9.47 5.61 1.27
CA GLY A 97 -9.70 7.02 0.95
C GLY A 97 -8.42 7.84 0.91
N ARG A 98 -7.50 7.63 1.86
CA ARG A 98 -6.17 8.27 1.87
C ARG A 98 -5.35 7.96 0.62
N SER A 99 -5.48 6.76 0.06
CA SER A 99 -4.76 6.38 -1.17
C SER A 99 -5.25 7.12 -2.42
N ILE A 100 -6.50 7.58 -2.44
CA ILE A 100 -7.02 8.43 -3.53
C ILE A 100 -6.55 9.86 -3.36
N ALA A 101 -6.61 10.40 -2.15
CA ALA A 101 -6.26 11.79 -1.90
C ALA A 101 -4.79 12.11 -2.28
N SER A 102 -3.93 11.09 -2.30
CA SER A 102 -2.54 11.19 -2.73
C SER A 102 -2.29 10.85 -4.20
N SER A 103 -3.30 10.41 -4.97
CA SER A 103 -3.13 10.02 -6.38
C SER A 103 -3.95 10.88 -7.35
N ASP A 104 -3.25 11.50 -8.29
CA ASP A 104 -3.85 12.25 -9.40
C ASP A 104 -4.24 11.35 -10.60
N ASP A 105 -3.92 10.05 -10.57
CA ASP A 105 -4.13 9.14 -11.69
C ASP A 105 -5.61 8.70 -11.82
N PRO A 106 -6.27 8.90 -12.97
CA PRO A 106 -7.61 8.38 -13.24
C PRO A 106 -7.75 6.86 -13.03
N LEU A 107 -6.69 6.08 -13.30
CA LEU A 107 -6.71 4.63 -13.12
C LEU A 107 -6.85 4.23 -11.65
N ASP A 108 -6.17 4.95 -10.75
CA ASP A 108 -6.22 4.69 -9.30
C ASP A 108 -7.62 4.95 -8.73
N ARG A 109 -8.31 5.98 -9.21
CA ARG A 109 -9.71 6.25 -8.84
C ARG A 109 -10.66 5.14 -9.28
N THR A 110 -10.42 4.59 -10.47
CA THR A 110 -11.24 3.50 -11.02
C THR A 110 -11.05 2.22 -10.22
N GLN A 111 -9.81 1.92 -9.82
CA GLN A 111 -9.53 0.78 -8.95
C GLN A 111 -10.13 0.98 -7.55
N TYR A 112 -10.14 2.19 -7.01
CA TYR A 112 -10.84 2.48 -5.75
C TYR A 112 -12.34 2.19 -5.85
N ALA A 113 -13.00 2.67 -6.91
CA ALA A 113 -14.42 2.42 -7.13
C ALA A 113 -14.75 0.91 -7.11
N ALA A 114 -13.84 0.08 -7.64
CA ALA A 114 -13.96 -1.38 -7.60
C ALA A 114 -13.85 -1.99 -6.19
N ARG A 115 -13.14 -1.34 -5.25
CA ARG A 115 -12.98 -1.79 -3.85
C ARG A 115 -14.12 -1.33 -2.93
N THR A 116 -14.77 -0.20 -3.24
CA THR A 116 -15.91 0.32 -2.44
C THR A 116 -17.11 -0.62 -2.39
N ARG A 117 -17.44 -1.29 -3.51
CA ARG A 117 -18.61 -2.18 -3.57
C ARG A 117 -18.45 -3.41 -2.66
N PRO A 118 -17.35 -4.17 -2.71
CA PRO A 118 -17.09 -5.25 -1.75
C PRO A 118 -17.11 -4.77 -0.29
N LEU A 119 -16.53 -3.60 0.03
CA LEU A 119 -16.55 -3.08 1.39
C LEU A 119 -17.97 -2.72 1.86
N ALA A 120 -18.80 -2.15 0.98
CA ALA A 120 -20.22 -1.92 1.25
C ALA A 120 -20.98 -3.24 1.47
N GLN A 121 -20.65 -4.30 0.75
CA GLN A 121 -21.22 -5.64 0.98
C GLN A 121 -20.86 -6.18 2.38
N LEU A 122 -19.63 -5.97 2.86
CA LEU A 122 -19.22 -6.36 4.21
C LEU A 122 -19.98 -5.58 5.29
N ARG A 123 -20.18 -4.28 5.10
CA ARG A 123 -21.03 -3.45 5.98
C ARG A 123 -22.47 -3.98 6.01
N ALA A 124 -23.02 -4.29 4.84
CA ALA A 124 -24.36 -4.84 4.72
C ALA A 124 -24.47 -6.21 5.42
N ALA A 125 -23.50 -7.11 5.23
CA ALA A 125 -23.48 -8.41 5.88
C ALA A 125 -23.50 -8.30 7.42
N ARG A 126 -22.70 -7.38 7.98
CA ARG A 126 -22.69 -7.09 9.42
C ARG A 126 -24.04 -6.54 9.91
N ALA A 127 -24.65 -5.61 9.17
CA ALA A 127 -25.97 -5.07 9.52
C ALA A 127 -27.10 -6.10 9.39
N VAL A 128 -27.00 -7.05 8.46
CA VAL A 128 -27.92 -8.18 8.34
C VAL A 128 -27.78 -9.12 9.53
N LEU A 129 -26.56 -9.53 9.88
CA LEU A 129 -26.34 -10.41 11.03
C LEU A 129 -26.83 -9.76 12.34
N ASP A 130 -26.56 -8.48 12.54
CA ASP A 130 -27.03 -7.74 13.73
C ASP A 130 -28.56 -7.78 13.88
N ARG A 131 -29.28 -7.55 12.79
CA ARG A 131 -30.75 -7.65 12.76
C ARG A 131 -31.23 -9.07 13.02
N GLN A 132 -30.58 -10.07 12.44
CA GLN A 132 -30.90 -11.48 12.64
C GLN A 132 -30.67 -11.91 14.09
N VAL A 133 -29.54 -11.55 14.70
CA VAL A 133 -29.26 -11.83 16.12
C VAL A 133 -30.33 -11.21 17.01
N THR A 134 -30.68 -9.95 16.78
CA THR A 134 -31.73 -9.26 17.53
C THR A 134 -33.10 -9.94 17.38
N GLN A 135 -33.42 -10.47 16.19
CA GLN A 135 -34.65 -11.21 15.96
C GLN A 135 -34.64 -12.58 16.66
N VAL A 136 -33.52 -13.29 16.59
CA VAL A 136 -33.33 -14.62 17.18
C VAL A 136 -33.40 -14.55 18.71
N LEU A 137 -32.82 -13.52 19.33
CA LEU A 137 -32.88 -13.31 20.79
C LEU A 137 -34.31 -13.12 21.33
N ARG A 138 -35.28 -12.75 20.48
CA ARG A 138 -36.69 -12.62 20.89
C ARG A 138 -37.48 -13.94 20.83
N GLN A 139 -36.87 -15.02 20.33
CA GLN A 139 -37.52 -16.33 20.24
C GLN A 139 -37.48 -17.04 21.60
N SER A 140 -38.61 -17.64 22.00
CA SER A 140 -38.77 -18.31 23.29
C SER A 140 -38.20 -19.73 23.32
N GLU A 141 -38.19 -20.43 22.19
CA GLU A 141 -37.78 -21.83 22.10
C GLU A 141 -36.28 -21.97 21.79
N ASP A 142 -35.53 -22.62 22.67
CA ASP A 142 -34.07 -22.73 22.59
C ASP A 142 -33.56 -23.47 21.34
N GLU A 143 -34.22 -24.56 20.93
CA GLU A 143 -33.82 -25.31 19.73
C GLU A 143 -34.04 -24.49 18.45
N SER A 144 -35.17 -23.78 18.36
CA SER A 144 -35.46 -22.87 17.25
C SER A 144 -34.41 -21.76 17.15
N ARG A 145 -33.99 -21.24 18.30
CA ARG A 145 -33.02 -20.16 18.44
C ARG A 145 -31.64 -20.57 17.95
N LYS A 146 -31.16 -21.74 18.40
CA LYS A 146 -29.88 -22.34 18.00
C LYS A 146 -29.84 -22.67 16.52
N ALA A 147 -30.93 -23.18 15.95
CA ALA A 147 -31.03 -23.43 14.52
C ALA A 147 -31.00 -22.11 13.71
N ALA A 148 -31.73 -21.10 14.16
CA ALA A 148 -31.80 -19.80 13.49
C ALA A 148 -30.46 -19.06 13.49
N ILE A 149 -29.72 -19.04 14.61
CA ILE A 149 -28.38 -18.40 14.65
C ILE A 149 -27.36 -19.14 13.79
N ARG A 150 -27.39 -20.48 13.74
CA ARG A 150 -26.53 -21.25 12.81
C ARG A 150 -26.82 -20.89 11.35
N GLY A 151 -28.09 -20.77 10.99
CA GLY A 151 -28.50 -20.29 9.66
C GLY A 151 -28.01 -18.88 9.35
N ALA A 152 -28.16 -17.95 10.31
CA ALA A 152 -27.67 -16.59 10.19
C ALA A 152 -26.14 -16.52 10.01
N LEU A 153 -25.38 -17.31 10.76
CA LEU A 153 -23.92 -17.38 10.66
C LEU A 153 -23.44 -17.99 9.34
N ASN A 154 -24.11 -19.02 8.84
CA ASN A 154 -23.82 -19.59 7.52
C ASN A 154 -24.07 -18.55 6.42
N GLY A 155 -25.19 -17.83 6.49
CA GLY A 155 -25.49 -16.73 5.58
C GLY A 155 -24.45 -15.60 5.67
N PHE A 156 -24.05 -15.22 6.88
CA PHE A 156 -23.02 -14.23 7.11
C PHE A 156 -21.68 -14.64 6.49
N GLY A 157 -21.22 -15.88 6.72
CA GLY A 157 -20.01 -16.42 6.10
C GLY A 157 -20.08 -16.44 4.57
N ALA A 158 -21.23 -16.79 4.00
CA ALA A 158 -21.45 -16.74 2.55
C ALA A 158 -21.41 -15.31 2.00
N MET A 159 -21.92 -14.33 2.74
CA MET A 159 -21.92 -12.92 2.33
C MET A 159 -20.56 -12.23 2.49
N THR A 160 -19.71 -12.67 3.43
CA THR A 160 -18.42 -12.03 3.72
C THR A 160 -17.22 -12.70 3.06
N GLY A 161 -17.29 -14.01 2.80
CA GLY A 161 -16.16 -14.80 2.29
C GLY A 161 -15.62 -14.31 0.94
N GLN A 162 -16.49 -14.20 -0.07
CA GLN A 162 -16.07 -13.76 -1.40
C GLN A 162 -15.57 -12.30 -1.41
N PRO A 163 -16.27 -11.32 -0.80
CA PRO A 163 -15.78 -9.93 -0.77
C PRO A 163 -14.44 -9.77 -0.02
N LEU A 164 -14.24 -10.45 1.12
CA LEU A 164 -12.96 -10.41 1.85
C LEU A 164 -11.83 -11.03 1.03
N SER A 165 -12.07 -12.21 0.44
CA SER A 165 -11.08 -12.89 -0.40
C SER A 165 -10.67 -12.02 -1.58
N PHE A 166 -11.63 -11.38 -2.25
CA PHE A 166 -11.36 -10.45 -3.33
C PHE A 166 -10.49 -9.26 -2.87
N LEU A 167 -10.87 -8.59 -1.78
CA LEU A 167 -10.12 -7.43 -1.28
C LEU A 167 -8.69 -7.82 -0.89
N ILE A 168 -8.51 -8.94 -0.18
CA ILE A 168 -7.19 -9.45 0.23
C ILE A 168 -6.33 -9.77 -0.99
N GLU A 169 -6.90 -10.47 -1.98
CA GLU A 169 -6.16 -10.87 -3.17
C GLU A 169 -5.78 -9.66 -4.04
N VAL A 170 -6.64 -8.64 -4.14
CA VAL A 170 -6.31 -7.39 -4.83
C VAL A 170 -5.15 -6.65 -4.16
N GLU A 171 -5.16 -6.53 -2.83
CA GLU A 171 -4.06 -5.88 -2.11
C GLU A 171 -2.78 -6.72 -2.14
N ARG A 172 -2.90 -8.06 -2.07
CA ARG A 172 -1.76 -8.97 -2.22
C ARG A 172 -1.09 -8.83 -3.58
N ARG A 173 -1.86 -8.79 -4.67
CA ARG A 173 -1.33 -8.54 -6.02
C ARG A 173 -0.70 -7.17 -6.13
N SER A 174 -1.29 -6.15 -5.52
CA SER A 174 -0.75 -4.79 -5.51
C SER A 174 0.60 -4.73 -4.79
N MET A 175 0.74 -5.43 -3.67
CA MET A 175 2.01 -5.58 -2.94
C MET A 175 3.08 -6.30 -3.78
N ILE A 176 2.73 -7.40 -4.45
CA ILE A 176 3.65 -8.14 -5.33
C ILE A 176 4.11 -7.25 -6.49
N ALA A 177 3.17 -6.57 -7.16
CA ALA A 177 3.47 -5.66 -8.25
C ALA A 177 4.37 -4.49 -7.80
N GLY A 178 4.14 -3.95 -6.60
CA GLY A 178 5.00 -2.93 -5.99
C GLY A 178 6.43 -3.41 -5.75
N SER A 179 6.57 -4.62 -5.20
CA SER A 179 7.88 -5.28 -5.02
C SER A 179 8.61 -5.50 -6.34
N ASP A 180 7.91 -5.95 -7.38
CA ASP A 180 8.52 -6.18 -8.69
C ASP A 180 8.91 -4.87 -9.38
N ALA A 181 8.09 -3.82 -9.25
CA ALA A 181 8.43 -2.47 -9.70
C ALA A 181 9.68 -1.92 -8.97
N ALA A 182 9.81 -2.18 -7.66
CA ALA A 182 10.99 -1.79 -6.89
C ALA A 182 12.26 -2.49 -7.38
N ARG A 183 12.17 -3.79 -7.70
CA ARG A 183 13.28 -4.56 -8.27
C ARG A 183 13.67 -4.06 -9.66
N ALA A 184 12.68 -3.79 -10.51
CA ALA A 184 12.91 -3.23 -11.84
C ALA A 184 13.57 -1.86 -11.76
N LEU A 185 13.05 -0.96 -10.92
CA LEU A 185 13.63 0.36 -10.68
C LEU A 185 15.07 0.26 -10.17
N SER A 186 15.34 -0.62 -9.20
CA SER A 186 16.69 -0.87 -8.69
C SER A 186 17.65 -1.33 -9.79
N SER A 187 17.21 -2.25 -10.66
CA SER A 187 17.99 -2.70 -11.83
C SER A 187 18.27 -1.55 -12.80
N THR A 188 17.24 -0.76 -13.15
CA THR A 188 17.39 0.40 -14.05
C THR A 188 18.32 1.45 -13.47
N LEU A 189 18.20 1.76 -12.17
CA LEU A 189 19.08 2.71 -11.49
C LEU A 189 20.52 2.22 -11.43
N ARG A 190 20.75 0.91 -11.23
CA ARG A 190 22.10 0.32 -11.31
C ARG A 190 22.72 0.52 -12.70
N VAL A 191 21.99 0.19 -13.77
CA VAL A 191 22.48 0.38 -15.14
C VAL A 191 22.72 1.86 -15.43
N ALA A 192 21.78 2.74 -15.04
CA ALA A 192 21.93 4.18 -15.20
C ALA A 192 23.14 4.73 -14.43
N SER A 193 23.39 4.25 -13.22
CA SER A 193 24.54 4.64 -12.42
C SER A 193 25.87 4.22 -13.04
N LEU A 194 25.95 2.99 -13.58
CA LEU A 194 27.13 2.50 -14.31
C LEU A 194 27.38 3.32 -15.57
N ALA A 195 26.32 3.62 -16.34
CA ALA A 195 26.41 4.46 -17.52
C ALA A 195 26.85 5.90 -17.16
N ALA A 196 26.35 6.46 -16.06
CA ALA A 196 26.75 7.78 -15.57
C ALA A 196 28.23 7.81 -15.15
N VAL A 197 28.71 6.77 -14.47
CA VAL A 197 30.14 6.63 -14.11
C VAL A 197 31.00 6.51 -15.36
N ALA A 198 30.61 5.68 -16.34
CA ALA A 198 31.33 5.55 -17.60
C ALA A 198 31.37 6.89 -18.38
N GLY A 199 30.26 7.62 -18.41
CA GLY A 199 30.17 8.94 -19.01
C GLY A 199 31.06 9.97 -18.32
N ALA A 200 31.08 9.99 -16.98
CA ALA A 200 31.95 10.86 -16.19
C ALA A 200 33.43 10.56 -16.46
N LEU A 201 33.82 9.29 -16.50
CA LEU A 201 35.18 8.88 -16.85
C LEU A 201 35.56 9.29 -18.28
N ALA A 202 34.66 9.14 -19.25
CA ALA A 202 34.88 9.58 -20.62
C ALA A 202 35.10 11.10 -20.72
N ILE A 203 34.31 11.89 -19.98
CA ILE A 203 34.46 13.36 -19.90
C ILE A 203 35.81 13.73 -19.28
N VAL A 204 36.19 13.10 -18.18
CA VAL A 204 37.50 13.32 -17.54
C VAL A 204 38.64 12.97 -18.50
N LEU A 205 38.52 11.87 -19.24
CA LEU A 205 39.54 11.42 -20.19
C LEU A 205 39.64 12.35 -21.40
N LEU A 206 38.51 12.88 -21.89
CA LEU A 206 38.46 13.92 -22.91
C LEU A 206 39.11 15.22 -22.43
N LEU A 207 38.79 15.69 -21.23
CA LEU A 207 39.42 16.88 -20.63
C LEU A 207 40.92 16.68 -20.43
N TYR A 208 41.33 15.49 -20.00
CA TYR A 208 42.74 15.13 -19.89
C TYR A 208 43.46 15.22 -21.24
N ARG A 209 42.91 14.60 -22.29
CA ARG A 209 43.52 14.61 -23.64
C ARG A 209 43.49 15.97 -24.31
N ALA A 210 42.39 16.70 -24.21
CA ALA A 210 42.18 17.96 -24.94
C ALA A 210 42.82 19.17 -24.25
N VAL A 211 42.86 19.18 -22.92
CA VAL A 211 43.30 20.35 -22.14
C VAL A 211 44.60 20.07 -21.39
N THR A 212 44.66 18.97 -20.65
CA THR A 212 45.73 18.75 -19.65
C THR A 212 47.04 18.29 -20.31
N ARG A 213 46.98 17.28 -21.20
CA ARG A 213 48.13 16.75 -21.93
C ARG A 213 48.86 17.79 -22.81
N PRO A 214 48.19 18.62 -23.63
CA PRO A 214 48.86 19.63 -24.44
C PRO A 214 49.36 20.84 -23.64
N VAL A 215 48.89 21.04 -22.40
CA VAL A 215 49.46 22.05 -21.49
C VAL A 215 50.75 21.51 -20.85
N LEU A 216 50.74 20.26 -20.36
CA LEU A 216 51.94 19.60 -19.82
C LEU A 216 53.04 19.43 -20.85
N ALA A 217 52.72 19.17 -22.13
CA ALA A 217 53.71 19.04 -23.20
C ALA A 217 54.32 20.38 -23.66
N ARG A 218 53.79 21.53 -23.19
CA ARG A 218 54.29 22.87 -23.51
C ARG A 218 55.09 23.51 -22.37
N ILE A 219 55.10 22.88 -21.19
CA ILE A 219 55.91 23.26 -20.02
C ILE A 219 57.18 22.40 -20.09
#